data_AF-A0A927WLX5-F1
#
_entry.id   AF-A0A927WLX5-F1
#
_cell.length_a   1.000
_cell.length_b   1.000
_cell.length_c   1.000
_cell.angle_alpha   90.00
_cell.angle_beta   90.00
_cell.angle_gamma   90.00
#
_symmetry.space_group_name_H-M   'P 1'
#
loop_
_entity.id
_entity.type
_entity.pdbx_description
1 polymer ?
#
loop_
_entity_poly.entity_id
_entity_poly.type
_entity_poly.pdbx_seq_one_letter_code
_entity_poly.pdbx_strand_id
1 'polypeptide(L)' 'MNQMEKMAEIYEKKLGEEFKVKTDWGETKACKFTLEGVKYYEPVCATWYISESLTWKILTGRADIIRE' A
#
# COMPACT_ATOMS: atom_id res chain seq x y z
N MET A 1 -2.61 2.26 -19.53
CA MET A 1 -1.83 2.10 -18.29
C MET A 1 -2.01 3.35 -17.44
N ASN A 2 -2.78 3.24 -16.37
CA ASN A 2 -3.06 4.34 -15.45
C ASN A 2 -1.91 4.54 -14.43
N GLN A 3 -1.93 5.64 -13.69
CA GLN A 3 -0.84 6.01 -12.77
C GLN A 3 -0.61 4.97 -11.68
N MET A 4 -1.68 4.34 -11.17
CA MET A 4 -1.59 3.36 -10.09
C MET A 4 -1.10 1.99 -10.56
N GLU A 5 -1.39 1.60 -11.80
CA GLU A 5 -0.79 0.41 -12.43
C GLU A 5 0.73 0.56 -12.51
N LYS A 6 1.22 1.70 -13.01
CA LYS A 6 2.66 1.99 -13.07
C LYS A 6 3.29 1.98 -11.68
N MET A 7 2.60 2.53 -10.69
CA MET A 7 3.07 2.51 -9.31
C MET A 7 3.19 1.08 -8.80
N ALA A 8 2.18 0.24 -9.01
CA ALA A 8 2.24 -1.16 -8.61
C ALA A 8 3.42 -1.88 -9.26
N GLU A 9 3.66 -1.66 -10.56
CA GLU A 9 4.79 -2.25 -11.29
C GLU A 9 6.16 -1.83 -10.75
N ILE A 10 6.36 -0.55 -10.36
CA ILE A 10 7.62 -0.07 -9.75
C ILE A 10 7.98 -0.88 -8.51
N TYR A 11 6.97 -1.33 -7.77
CA TYR A 11 7.14 -2.13 -6.56
C TYR A 11 6.98 -3.64 -6.81
N GLU A 12 6.98 -4.09 -8.07
CA GLU A 12 6.83 -5.49 -8.47
C GLU A 12 5.51 -6.12 -7.96
N LYS A 13 4.43 -5.33 -8.00
CA LYS A 13 3.07 -5.69 -7.59
C LYS A 13 2.06 -5.47 -8.71
N LYS A 14 0.85 -6.03 -8.54
CA LYS A 14 -0.31 -5.78 -9.40
C LYS A 14 -1.39 -4.96 -8.68
N LEU A 15 -2.25 -4.28 -9.45
CA LEU A 15 -3.47 -3.70 -8.90
C LEU A 15 -4.31 -4.77 -8.22
N GLY A 16 -4.78 -4.49 -7.01
CA GLY A 16 -5.58 -5.40 -6.20
C GLY A 16 -4.78 -6.50 -5.51
N GLU A 17 -3.50 -6.71 -5.83
CA GLU A 17 -2.63 -7.64 -5.13
C GLU A 17 -2.40 -7.15 -3.70
N GLU A 18 -2.56 -8.05 -2.73
CA GLU A 18 -2.30 -7.76 -1.33
C GLU A 18 -0.81 -7.93 -1.02
N PHE A 19 -0.25 -6.98 -0.28
CA PHE A 19 1.13 -6.99 0.20
C PHE A 19 1.21 -6.35 1.58
N LYS A 20 2.30 -6.59 2.31
CA LYS A 20 2.51 -6.00 3.63
C LYS A 20 3.38 -4.75 3.53
N VAL A 21 3.04 -3.73 4.30
CA VAL A 21 3.81 -2.49 4.44
C VAL A 21 4.19 -2.31 5.89
N LYS A 22 5.46 -2.06 6.15
CA LYS A 22 5.97 -1.59 7.45
C LYS A 22 5.97 -0.06 7.45
N THR A 23 5.21 0.54 8.36
CA THR A 23 5.11 2.00 8.49
C THR A 23 6.32 2.57 9.24
N ASP A 24 6.52 3.89 9.15
CA ASP A 24 7.57 4.62 9.88
C ASP A 24 7.45 4.53 11.41
N TRP A 25 6.29 4.14 11.93
CA TRP A 25 6.06 3.94 13.36
C TRP A 25 6.21 2.47 13.81
N GLY A 26 6.60 1.58 12.90
CA GLY A 26 6.90 0.18 13.18
C GLY A 26 5.72 -0.78 13.06
N GLU A 27 4.52 -0.31 12.70
CA GLU A 27 3.37 -1.19 12.46
C GLU A 27 3.45 -1.86 11.09
N THR A 28 2.98 -3.11 11.00
CA THR A 28 2.82 -3.79 9.71
C THR A 28 1.34 -3.83 9.34
N LYS A 29 0.99 -3.30 8.17
CA LYS A 29 -0.39 -3.31 7.65
C LYS A 29 -0.46 -4.05 6.33
N ALA A 30 -1.51 -4.85 6.15
CA ALA A 30 -1.85 -5.40 4.83
C ALA A 30 -2.41 -4.28 3.95
N CYS A 31 -1.90 -4.18 2.72
CA CYS A 31 -2.13 -3.10 1.79
C CYS A 31 -2.39 -3.64 0.39
N LYS A 32 -3.02 -2.82 -0.46
CA LYS A 32 -3.12 -3.07 -1.90
C LYS A 32 -3.17 -1.77 -2.69
N PHE A 33 -2.58 -1.78 -3.88
CA PHE A 33 -2.76 -0.69 -4.84
C PHE A 33 -4.14 -0.82 -5.49
N THR A 34 -4.89 0.28 -5.55
CA THR A 34 -6.17 0.38 -6.28
C THR A 34 -6.13 1.54 -7.25
N LEU A 35 -7.17 1.69 -8.08
CA LEU A 35 -7.31 2.84 -8.97
C LEU A 35 -7.42 4.18 -8.21
N GLU A 36 -7.81 4.13 -6.94
CA GLU A 36 -8.02 5.30 -6.08
C GLU A 36 -6.78 5.66 -5.24
N GLY A 37 -5.77 4.78 -5.18
CA GLY A 37 -4.59 4.95 -4.33
C GLY A 37 -4.21 3.67 -3.58
N VAL A 38 -3.50 3.79 -2.47
CA VAL A 38 -3.21 2.65 -1.58
C VAL A 38 -4.35 2.49 -0.57
N LYS A 39 -4.91 1.27 -0.51
CA LYS A 39 -5.79 0.88 0.60
C LYS A 39 -4.99 0.06 1.62
N TYR A 40 -5.29 0.25 2.90
CA TYR A 40 -4.80 -0.60 4.00
C TYR A 40 -5.97 -1.28 4.68
N TYR A 41 -5.73 -2.47 5.22
CA TYR A 41 -6.69 -3.23 5.99
C TYR A 41 -6.59 -2.88 7.47
N GLU A 42 -7.73 -2.59 8.10
CA GLU A 42 -7.84 -2.40 9.54
C GLU A 42 -8.55 -3.61 10.16
N PRO A 43 -7.84 -4.47 10.89
CA PRO A 43 -8.41 -5.71 11.43
C PRO A 43 -9.50 -5.47 12.46
N VAL A 44 -9.44 -4.38 13.23
CA VAL A 44 -10.45 -4.05 14.25
C VAL A 44 -11.84 -3.85 13.62
N CYS A 45 -11.88 -3.23 12.44
CA CYS A 45 -13.11 -2.95 11.70
C CYS A 45 -13.38 -3.95 10.57
N ALA A 46 -12.50 -4.93 10.39
CA ALA A 46 -12.50 -5.88 9.27
C ALA A 46 -12.69 -5.23 7.89
N THR A 47 -12.13 -4.03 7.68
CA THR A 47 -12.45 -3.16 6.54
C THR A 47 -11.20 -2.56 5.90
N TRP A 48 -11.28 -2.24 4.60
CA TRP A 48 -10.24 -1.57 3.84
C TRP A 48 -10.48 -0.05 3.75
N TYR A 49 -9.46 0.75 4.06
CA TYR A 49 -9.51 2.20 4.02
C TYR A 49 -8.50 2.76 3.03
N ILE A 50 -8.89 3.81 2.29
CA ILE A 50 -7.96 4.57 1.43
C ILE A 50 -7.07 5.44 2.32
N SER A 51 -5.77 5.50 2.00
CA SER A 51 -4.85 6.42 2.65
C SER A 51 -3.94 7.10 1.64
N GLU A 52 -4.21 8.38 1.38
CA GLU A 52 -3.32 9.25 0.62
C GLU A 52 -1.96 9.39 1.33
N SER A 53 -1.98 9.46 2.67
CA SER A 53 -0.76 9.50 3.48
C SER A 53 0.11 8.25 3.27
N LEU A 54 -0.48 7.06 3.24
CA LEU A 54 0.27 5.82 3.05
C LEU A 54 0.87 5.74 1.65
N THR A 55 0.12 6.17 0.63
CA THR A 55 0.62 6.29 -0.75
C THR A 55 1.87 7.17 -0.80
N TRP A 56 1.80 8.36 -0.20
CA TRP A 56 2.94 9.27 -0.13
C TRP A 56 4.13 8.70 0.65
N LYS A 57 3.88 8.00 1.77
CA LYS A 57 4.94 7.39 2.57
C LYS A 57 5.70 6.32 1.81
N ILE A 58 5.01 5.48 1.05
CA ILE A 58 5.64 4.47 0.20
C ILE A 58 6.50 5.13 -0.88
N LEU A 59 5.97 6.17 -1.54
CA LEU A 59 6.70 6.92 -2.58
C LEU A 59 7.96 7.63 -2.06
N THR A 60 7.96 8.03 -0.79
CA THR A 60 9.06 8.77 -0.16
C THR A 60 10.01 7.88 0.66
N GLY A 61 9.81 6.56 0.65
CA GLY A 61 10.61 5.62 1.44
C GLY A 61 10.39 5.73 2.95
N ARG A 62 9.28 6.34 3.38
CA ARG A 62 8.84 6.41 4.78
C ARG A 62 7.93 5.25 5.19
N ALA A 63 7.65 4.34 4.26
CA ALA A 63 7.03 3.06 4.54
C ALA A 63 7.59 2.04 3.54
N ASP A 64 7.97 0.87 4.05
CA ASP A 64 8.64 -0.16 3.27
C ASP A 64 7.67 -1.29 2.92
N ILE A 65 7.65 -1.69 1.65
CA ILE A 65 6.95 -2.91 1.24
C ILE A 65 7.81 -4.11 1.65
N ILE A 66 7.23 -5.00 2.45
CA ILE A 66 7.92 -6.20 2.92
C ILE A 66 7.97 -7.21 1.77
N ARG A 67 9.19 -7.62 1.39
CA ARG A 67 9.42 -8.67 0.39
C ARG A 67 9.45 -10.02 1.14
N GLU A 68 8.44 -10.86 0.89
CA GLU A 68 8.37 -12.25 1.36
C GLU A 68 8.84 -13.20 0.25
#